data_AF-A0A834C538-F1
#
_entry.id   AF-A0A834C538-F1
#
_cell.length_a   1.000
_cell.length_b   1.000
_cell.length_c   1.000
_cell.angle_alpha   90.00
_cell.angle_beta   90.00
_cell.angle_gamma   90.00
#
_symmetry.space_group_name_H-M   'P 1'
#
loop_
_entity.id
_entity.type
_entity.pdbx_description
1 polymer ?
#
loop_
_entity_poly.entity_id
_entity_poly.type
_entity_poly.pdbx_seq_one_letter_code
_entity_poly.pdbx_strand_id
1 'polypeptide(L)'
;MKASIPLLILLHAAVVQCLKVVSKRGSVEGCTDWSVDYLKYKVLLGEPVRVKCALFYGYIRANYSHAQSTGLSLMWYKSAGHGDFEEPISFDGARMSKEEDSIWFRPAELEDVGYYSCVLRYV
;
A
#
# COMPACT_ATOMS: atom_id res chain seq x y z
N MET A 1 45.64 13.54 -27.05
CA MET A 1 45.31 12.12 -27.32
C MET A 1 43.79 11.99 -27.28
N LYS A 2 43.13 11.94 -28.45
CA LYS A 2 41.67 11.90 -28.55
C LYS A 2 41.22 10.46 -28.32
N ALA A 3 40.47 10.20 -27.25
CA ALA A 3 39.89 8.89 -27.00
C ALA A 3 39.08 8.47 -28.24
N SER A 4 39.33 7.26 -28.72
CA SER A 4 38.69 6.74 -29.92
C SER A 4 37.17 6.65 -29.67
N ILE A 5 36.40 7.43 -30.41
CA ILE A 5 34.93 7.50 -30.39
C ILE A 5 34.25 6.10 -30.27
N PRO A 6 34.69 5.04 -30.98
CA PRO A 6 34.09 3.71 -30.81
C PRO A 6 34.28 3.10 -29.41
N LEU A 7 35.37 3.43 -28.71
CA LEU A 7 35.63 2.96 -27.35
C LEU A 7 34.65 3.59 -26.35
N LEU A 8 34.32 4.86 -26.54
CA LEU A 8 33.32 5.56 -25.71
C LEU A 8 31.93 4.96 -25.88
N ILE A 9 31.56 4.61 -27.12
CA ILE A 9 30.27 4.00 -27.45
C ILE A 9 30.15 2.60 -26.82
N LEU A 10 31.21 1.80 -26.89
CA LEU A 10 31.27 0.47 -26.26
C LEU A 10 31.13 0.57 -24.72
N LEU A 11 31.80 1.54 -24.11
CA LEU A 11 31.67 1.81 -22.67
C LEU A 11 30.24 2.21 -22.28
N HIS A 12 29.59 3.08 -23.06
CA HIS A 12 28.20 3.46 -22.79
C HIS A 12 27.22 2.29 -22.96
N ALA A 13 27.39 1.46 -24.00
CA ALA A 13 26.56 0.29 -24.21
C ALA A 13 26.68 -0.73 -23.06
N ALA A 14 27.91 -0.98 -22.59
CA ALA A 14 28.18 -1.85 -21.45
C ALA A 14 27.55 -1.31 -20.15
N VAL A 15 27.63 0.00 -19.90
CA VAL A 15 27.00 0.63 -18.73
C VAL A 15 25.47 0.53 -18.77
N VAL A 16 24.84 0.71 -19.95
CA VAL A 16 23.39 0.58 -20.10
C VAL A 16 22.92 -0.86 -19.93
N GLN A 17 23.70 -1.86 -20.36
CA GLN A 17 23.37 -3.27 -20.13
C GLN A 17 23.55 -3.70 -18.66
N CYS A 18 24.47 -3.08 -17.92
CA CYS A 18 24.64 -3.30 -16.48
C CYS A 18 23.56 -2.64 -15.62
N LEU A 19 22.86 -1.64 -16.14
CA LEU A 19 21.67 -1.07 -15.51
C LEU A 19 20.49 -2.03 -15.69
N LYS A 20 20.42 -3.05 -14.83
CA LYS A 20 19.16 -3.74 -14.59
C LYS A 20 18.18 -2.74 -13.99
N VAL A 21 17.38 -2.10 -14.84
CA VAL A 21 16.18 -1.39 -14.39
C VAL A 21 15.28 -2.46 -13.81
N VAL A 22 15.26 -2.61 -12.49
CA VAL A 22 14.24 -3.37 -11.77
C VAL A 22 12.94 -2.59 -11.92
N SER A 23 12.32 -2.71 -13.09
CA SER A 23 10.91 -2.41 -13.25
C SER A 23 10.19 -3.53 -12.53
N LYS A 24 9.66 -3.24 -11.33
CA LYS A 24 8.77 -4.14 -10.58
C LYS A 24 7.41 -4.25 -11.30
N ARG A 25 7.42 -4.52 -12.61
CA ARG A 25 6.27 -4.98 -13.38
C ARG A 25 6.31 -6.49 -13.34
N GLY A 26 5.79 -7.07 -12.27
CA GLY A 26 5.84 -8.51 -12.11
C GLY A 26 5.45 -8.95 -10.70
N SER A 27 4.16 -9.14 -10.50
CA SER A 27 3.70 -10.23 -9.67
C SER A 27 2.33 -10.64 -10.22
N VAL A 28 2.36 -11.57 -11.17
CA VAL A 28 1.14 -12.13 -11.80
C VAL A 28 0.46 -13.14 -10.86
N GLU A 29 1.06 -13.45 -9.70
CA GLU A 29 0.52 -14.41 -8.71
C GLU A 29 0.38 -13.86 -7.27
N GLY A 30 0.85 -12.64 -6.96
CA GLY A 30 0.85 -12.12 -5.58
C GLY A 30 0.71 -10.60 -5.48
N CYS A 31 0.17 -10.11 -4.36
CA CYS A 31 0.14 -8.68 -4.08
C CYS A 31 1.54 -8.19 -3.67
N THR A 32 1.93 -6.96 -4.04
CA THR A 32 3.13 -6.35 -3.45
C THR A 32 2.82 -5.96 -2.02
N ASP A 33 3.38 -6.70 -1.08
CA ASP A 33 3.29 -6.42 0.34
C ASP A 33 4.38 -5.42 0.77
N TRP A 34 3.95 -4.35 1.45
CA TRP A 34 4.82 -3.31 2.02
C TRP A 34 5.06 -3.52 3.52
N SER A 35 4.57 -4.63 4.09
CA SER A 35 4.57 -4.91 5.53
C SER A 35 3.81 -3.84 6.32
N VAL A 36 4.07 -3.73 7.62
CA VAL A 36 3.38 -2.80 8.52
C VAL A 36 3.96 -1.39 8.38
N ASP A 37 3.08 -0.40 8.19
CA ASP A 37 3.48 1.01 8.14
C ASP A 37 4.09 1.49 9.47
N TYR A 38 4.95 2.50 9.38
CA TYR A 38 5.59 3.07 10.57
C TYR A 38 4.62 3.87 11.45
N LEU A 39 3.54 4.43 10.87
CA LEU A 39 2.52 5.14 11.62
C LEU A 39 1.64 4.13 12.37
N LYS A 40 1.59 4.27 13.69
CA LYS A 40 0.76 3.42 14.58
C LYS A 40 -0.34 4.26 15.21
N TYR A 41 -1.58 3.80 15.07
CA TYR A 41 -2.74 4.42 15.70
C TYR A 41 -2.87 3.88 17.14
N LYS A 42 -2.81 4.77 18.12
CA LYS A 42 -3.08 4.47 19.53
C LYS A 42 -4.20 5.37 19.99
N VAL A 43 -5.31 4.77 20.39
CA VAL A 43 -6.55 5.46 20.77
C VAL A 43 -7.03 4.93 22.12
N LEU A 44 -7.69 5.79 22.90
CA LEU A 44 -8.32 5.38 24.15
C LEU A 44 -9.65 4.67 23.84
N LEU A 45 -10.05 3.73 24.69
CA LEU A 45 -11.35 3.07 24.59
C LEU A 45 -12.47 4.12 24.62
N GLY A 46 -13.39 4.07 23.66
CA GLY A 46 -14.51 5.00 23.56
C GLY A 46 -14.24 6.25 22.71
N GLU A 47 -12.98 6.54 22.36
CA GLU A 47 -12.65 7.67 21.48
C GLU A 47 -12.78 7.29 20.00
N PRO A 48 -13.17 8.23 19.12
CA PRO A 48 -13.21 7.97 17.69
C PRO A 48 -11.79 7.93 17.09
N VAL A 49 -11.57 7.06 16.10
CA VAL A 49 -10.32 7.03 15.32
C VAL A 49 -10.61 6.87 13.83
N ARG A 50 -9.82 7.58 13.02
CA ARG A 50 -9.79 7.45 11.56
C ARG A 50 -8.45 6.86 11.14
N VAL A 51 -8.48 5.64 10.62
CA VAL A 51 -7.31 4.94 10.08
C VAL A 51 -7.28 5.13 8.57
N LYS A 52 -6.21 5.73 8.04
CA LYS A 52 -6.06 5.99 6.61
C LYS A 52 -5.21 4.91 5.96
N CYS A 53 -5.49 4.55 4.71
CA CYS A 53 -4.65 3.63 3.95
C CYS A 53 -3.30 4.27 3.64
N ALA A 54 -2.24 3.75 4.27
CA ALA A 54 -0.88 4.30 4.16
C ALA A 54 -0.36 4.35 2.71
N LEU A 55 -0.85 3.48 1.82
CA LEU A 55 -0.42 3.42 0.42
C LEU A 55 -0.42 4.81 -0.23
N PHE A 56 -1.50 5.58 -0.05
CA PHE A 56 -1.67 6.90 -0.67
C PHE A 56 -0.83 8.03 -0.04
N TYR A 57 -0.17 7.77 1.10
CA TYR A 57 0.55 8.78 1.88
C TYR A 57 2.06 8.54 1.96
N GLY A 58 2.60 7.59 1.20
CA GLY A 58 4.05 7.35 1.20
C GLY A 58 4.55 6.26 0.25
N TYR A 59 3.71 5.31 -0.13
CA TYR A 59 4.16 4.13 -0.88
C TYR A 59 3.87 4.20 -2.39
N ILE A 60 2.75 4.81 -2.78
CA ILE A 60 2.38 4.97 -4.20
C ILE A 60 2.23 6.45 -4.56
N ARG A 61 2.45 6.75 -5.85
CA ARG A 61 2.32 8.10 -6.42
C ARG A 61 0.93 8.34 -7.02
N ALA A 62 -0.11 8.04 -6.25
CA ALA A 62 -1.50 8.28 -6.63
C ALA A 62 -2.31 8.64 -5.37
N ASN A 63 -3.45 9.31 -5.55
CA ASN A 63 -4.45 9.46 -4.50
C ASN A 63 -5.61 8.48 -4.72
N TYR A 64 -6.51 8.40 -3.73
CA TYR A 64 -7.64 7.47 -3.76
C TYR A 64 -8.56 7.67 -4.98
N SER A 65 -8.96 8.91 -5.25
CA SER A 65 -9.85 9.22 -6.37
C SER A 65 -9.23 8.87 -7.72
N HIS A 66 -7.93 9.13 -7.90
CA HIS A 66 -7.20 8.77 -9.09
C HIS A 66 -7.09 7.25 -9.25
N ALA A 67 -6.73 6.53 -8.18
CA ALA A 67 -6.67 5.08 -8.20
C ALA A 67 -8.02 4.46 -8.61
N GLN A 68 -9.12 4.92 -8.02
CA GLN A 68 -10.47 4.50 -8.43
C GLN A 68 -10.77 4.80 -9.89
N SER A 69 -10.46 6.00 -10.37
CA SER A 69 -10.70 6.37 -11.78
C SER A 69 -9.94 5.50 -12.78
N THR A 70 -8.86 4.86 -12.34
CA THR A 70 -8.04 3.94 -13.16
C THR A 70 -8.45 2.47 -13.01
N GLY A 71 -9.57 2.18 -12.32
CA GLY A 71 -10.10 0.83 -12.15
C GLY A 71 -9.56 0.06 -10.95
N LEU A 72 -8.81 0.71 -10.04
CA LEU A 72 -8.39 0.07 -8.79
C LEU A 72 -9.49 0.17 -7.73
N SER A 73 -9.79 -0.94 -7.07
CA SER A 73 -10.63 -0.99 -5.87
C SER A 73 -9.79 -1.17 -4.62
N LEU A 74 -10.15 -0.41 -3.58
CA LEU A 74 -9.58 -0.50 -2.24
C LEU A 74 -10.38 -1.48 -1.39
N MET A 75 -9.72 -2.51 -0.89
CA MET A 75 -10.26 -3.50 0.05
C MET A 75 -9.51 -3.42 1.38
N TRP A 76 -10.19 -3.81 2.45
CA TRP A 76 -9.64 -3.79 3.81
C TRP A 76 -9.76 -5.16 4.45
N TYR A 77 -8.69 -5.56 5.12
CA TYR A 77 -8.59 -6.81 5.88
C TYR A 77 -8.09 -6.53 7.29
N LYS A 78 -8.44 -7.41 8.22
CA LYS A 78 -7.99 -7.36 9.62
C LYS A 78 -7.30 -8.67 9.98
N SER A 79 -6.22 -8.59 10.76
CA SER A 79 -5.60 -9.73 11.43
C SER A 79 -5.30 -9.42 12.89
N ALA A 80 -5.24 -10.45 13.73
CA ALA A 80 -4.95 -10.30 15.16
C ALA A 80 -3.47 -9.95 15.40
N GLY A 81 -2.57 -10.60 14.66
CA GLY A 81 -1.12 -10.44 14.72
C GLY A 81 -0.49 -10.22 13.34
N HIS A 82 0.75 -9.75 13.35
CA HIS A 82 1.54 -9.65 12.11
C HIS A 82 1.90 -11.05 11.61
N GLY A 83 1.49 -11.38 10.39
CA GLY A 83 1.66 -12.72 9.81
C GLY A 83 0.52 -13.70 10.11
N ASP A 84 -0.48 -13.31 10.90
CA ASP A 84 -1.71 -14.09 11.07
C ASP A 84 -2.59 -13.99 9.83
N PHE A 85 -3.59 -14.88 9.74
CA PHE A 85 -4.56 -14.87 8.64
C PHE A 85 -5.35 -13.56 8.60
N GLU A 86 -5.49 -13.00 7.40
CA GLU A 86 -6.20 -11.76 7.14
C GLU A 86 -7.65 -12.04 6.73
N GLU A 87 -8.60 -11.53 7.52
CA GLU A 87 -10.03 -11.67 7.25
C GLU A 87 -10.60 -10.38 6.64
N PRO A 88 -11.49 -10.47 5.64
CA PRO A 88 -12.14 -9.29 5.08
C PRO A 88 -13.02 -8.61 6.12
N ILE A 89 -12.97 -7.27 6.16
CA ILE A 89 -13.74 -6.49 7.13
C ILE A 89 -15.19 -6.31 6.65
N SER A 90 -16.15 -6.66 7.51
CA SER A 90 -17.56 -6.33 7.32
C SER A 90 -17.89 -4.99 7.98
N PHE A 91 -18.15 -3.97 7.18
CA PHE A 91 -18.51 -2.63 7.67
C PHE A 91 -20.01 -2.58 8.02
N ASP A 92 -20.33 -2.21 9.26
CA ASP A 92 -21.73 -2.01 9.70
C ASP A 92 -22.30 -0.65 9.27
N GLY A 93 -21.41 0.29 8.90
CA GLY A 93 -21.77 1.66 8.48
C GLY A 93 -22.17 2.58 9.64
N ALA A 94 -22.33 2.07 10.85
CA ALA A 94 -22.72 2.82 12.04
C ALA A 94 -21.50 3.12 12.92
N ARG A 95 -20.95 2.08 13.55
CA ARG A 95 -19.75 2.19 14.41
C ARG A 95 -18.49 2.13 13.57
N MET A 96 -18.42 1.18 12.63
CA MET A 96 -17.29 0.95 11.75
C MET A 96 -17.69 1.15 10.29
N SER A 97 -17.22 2.26 9.70
CA SER A 97 -17.54 2.62 8.31
C SER A 97 -16.29 2.76 7.45
N LYS A 98 -16.42 2.36 6.18
CA LYS A 98 -15.43 2.68 5.14
C LYS A 98 -15.81 4.01 4.50
N GLU A 99 -14.94 5.01 4.63
CA GLU A 99 -15.10 6.32 4.01
C GLU A 99 -13.85 6.65 3.18
N GLU A 100 -14.02 6.74 1.87
CA GLU A 100 -12.93 6.97 0.92
C GLU A 100 -11.76 5.97 1.11
N ASP A 101 -10.58 6.50 1.45
CA ASP A 101 -9.33 5.80 1.69
C ASP A 101 -9.14 5.35 3.14
N SER A 102 -10.18 5.47 3.96
CA SER A 102 -10.11 5.37 5.42
C SER A 102 -11.16 4.45 6.01
N ILE A 103 -10.85 3.90 7.18
CA ILE A 103 -11.83 3.30 8.10
C ILE A 103 -12.06 4.27 9.25
N TRP A 104 -13.32 4.47 9.60
CA TRP A 104 -13.72 5.18 10.81
C TRP A 104 -14.25 4.21 11.86
N PHE A 105 -13.83 4.43 13.10
CA PHE A 105 -14.38 3.80 14.30
C PHE A 105 -15.00 4.89 15.17
N ARG A 106 -16.28 4.75 15.46
CA ARG A 106 -17.09 5.73 16.22
C ARG A 106 -18.07 4.99 17.16
N PRO A 107 -17.63 4.57 18.36
CA PRO A 107 -16.28 4.70 18.93
C PRO A 107 -15.36 3.49 18.65
N ALA A 108 -14.09 3.61 19.04
CA ALA A 108 -13.15 2.49 19.09
C ALA A 108 -13.38 1.60 20.32
N GLU A 109 -13.28 0.29 20.13
CA GLU A 109 -13.48 -0.77 21.13
C GLU A 109 -12.21 -1.60 21.34
N LEU A 110 -12.12 -2.34 22.44
CA LEU A 110 -10.95 -3.21 22.70
C LEU A 110 -10.77 -4.30 21.65
N GLU A 111 -11.87 -4.75 21.06
CA GLU A 111 -11.89 -5.75 20.00
C GLU A 111 -11.30 -5.22 18.69
N ASP A 112 -11.19 -3.89 18.51
CA ASP A 112 -10.62 -3.27 17.31
C ASP A 112 -9.09 -3.33 17.29
N VAL A 113 -8.44 -3.81 18.35
CA VAL A 113 -6.98 -4.00 18.38
C VAL A 113 -6.57 -5.05 17.35
N GLY A 114 -5.61 -4.70 16.49
CA GLY A 114 -5.10 -5.58 15.46
C GLY A 114 -4.36 -4.84 14.35
N TYR A 115 -4.09 -5.55 13.27
CA TYR A 115 -3.47 -5.02 12.06
C TYR A 115 -4.54 -4.84 10.98
N TYR A 116 -4.48 -3.70 10.29
CA TYR A 116 -5.44 -3.34 9.25
C TYR A 116 -4.70 -3.19 7.92
N SER A 117 -4.94 -4.14 7.02
CA SER A 117 -4.30 -4.20 5.71
C SER A 117 -5.19 -3.52 4.67
N CYS A 118 -4.65 -2.51 3.99
CA CYS A 118 -5.31 -1.86 2.87
C CYS A 118 -4.73 -2.36 1.55
N VAL A 119 -5.58 -2.93 0.70
CA VAL A 119 -5.17 -3.64 -0.52
C VAL A 119 -5.82 -3.00 -1.74
N LEU A 120 -5.01 -2.66 -2.73
CA LEU A 120 -5.47 -2.18 -4.03
C LEU A 120 -5.41 -3.30 -5.07
N ARG A 121 -6.53 -3.57 -5.74
CA ARG A 121 -6.59 -4.51 -6.87
C ARG A 121 -7.40 -3.93 -8.01
N TYR A 122 -7.02 -4.27 -9.24
CA TYR A 122 -7.83 -3.97 -10.42
C TYR A 122 -9.14 -4.76 -10.35
N VAL A 123 -10.24 -4.09 -10.70
CA VAL A 123 -11.58 -4.68 -10.90
C VAL A 123 -11.85 -4.83 -12.38
#